data_AF-A0A2V7E0F5-F1
#
_entry.id   AF-A0A2V7E0F5-F1
#
_cell.length_a   1.000
_cell.length_b   1.000
_cell.length_c   1.000
_cell.angle_alpha   90.00
_cell.angle_beta   90.00
_cell.angle_gamma   90.00
#
_symmetry.space_group_name_H-M   'P 1'
#
loop_
_entity.id
_entity.type
_entity.pdbx_description
1 polymer ?
#
loop_
_entity_poly.entity_id
_entity_poly.type
_entity_poly.pdbx_seq_one_letter_code
_entity_poly.pdbx_strand_id
1 'polypeptide(L)'
;MTWTSIVNATAAAGTLQKTSGCDGCPDAGGASQQTVASGNASLEFTATGVNPLLFAGLTGGAITTSADGIRFAWRLQGGWAEVREGNVYRINTAFVAGDQFRVSIETGVVRYYQNGTLIYTSGVAPT
;
A
#
# COMPACT_ATOMS: atom_id res chain seq x y z
N MET A 1 11.17 -0.34 -12.41
CA MET A 1 10.72 0.35 -11.17
C MET A 1 11.94 0.62 -10.32
N THR A 2 12.14 1.86 -9.89
CA THR A 2 13.28 2.26 -9.04
C THR A 2 12.75 2.76 -7.71
N TRP A 3 13.29 2.22 -6.62
CA TRP A 3 12.94 2.62 -5.26
C TRP A 3 13.78 3.81 -4.79
N THR A 4 13.25 4.56 -3.85
CA THR A 4 13.90 5.68 -3.16
C THR A 4 13.45 5.73 -1.70
N SER A 5 14.13 6.54 -0.89
CA SER A 5 13.83 6.74 0.54
C SER A 5 13.72 5.41 1.30
N ILE A 6 14.59 4.46 0.95
CA ILE A 6 14.60 3.12 1.54
C ILE A 6 15.14 3.20 2.96
N VAL A 7 14.36 2.70 3.92
CA VAL A 7 14.73 2.61 5.33
C VAL A 7 14.48 1.19 5.81
N ASN A 8 15.48 0.58 6.45
CA ASN A 8 15.41 -0.77 7.03
C ASN A 8 14.88 -1.86 6.08
N ALA A 9 15.06 -1.66 4.78
CA ALA A 9 14.57 -2.52 3.73
C ALA A 9 15.61 -2.66 2.62
N THR A 10 15.48 -3.72 1.83
CA THR A 10 16.26 -3.94 0.60
C THR A 10 15.31 -3.89 -0.58
N ALA A 11 15.72 -3.16 -1.61
CA ALA A 11 14.98 -3.02 -2.85
C ALA A 11 15.59 -3.88 -3.96
N ALA A 12 14.74 -4.53 -4.72
CA ALA A 12 15.04 -5.15 -6.01
C ALA A 12 14.04 -4.64 -7.06
N ALA A 13 14.19 -5.06 -8.31
CA ALA A 13 13.26 -4.68 -9.37
C ALA A 13 11.83 -5.15 -9.01
N GLY A 14 10.95 -4.21 -8.68
CA GLY A 14 9.55 -4.47 -8.34
C GLY A 14 9.30 -4.98 -6.91
N THR A 15 10.35 -5.21 -6.10
CA THR A 15 10.23 -5.76 -4.75
C THR A 15 10.86 -4.85 -3.73
N LEU A 16 10.20 -4.66 -2.59
CA LEU A 16 10.75 -4.01 -1.40
C LEU A 16 10.51 -4.94 -0.21
N GLN A 17 11.58 -5.30 0.49
CA GLN A 17 11.53 -6.26 1.60
C GLN A 17 12.19 -5.65 2.83
N LYS A 18 11.51 -5.67 3.97
CA LYS A 18 12.12 -5.33 5.27
C LYS A 18 13.23 -6.32 5.60
N THR A 19 14.41 -5.81 5.97
CA THR A 19 15.62 -6.62 6.24
C THR A 19 16.33 -6.25 7.55
N SER A 20 15.91 -5.16 8.22
CA SER A 20 16.42 -4.74 9.53
C SER A 20 15.35 -3.99 10.34
N GLY A 21 15.70 -3.51 11.54
CA GLY A 21 14.78 -2.84 12.45
C GLY A 21 14.08 -3.81 13.41
N CYS A 22 12.94 -3.41 13.97
CA CYS A 22 12.11 -4.29 14.81
C CYS A 22 10.91 -4.89 14.06
N ASP A 23 10.55 -6.12 14.42
CA ASP A 23 9.41 -6.81 13.85
C ASP A 23 8.09 -6.16 14.31
N GLY A 24 7.18 -5.93 13.35
CA GLY A 24 5.88 -5.31 13.61
C GLY A 24 5.91 -3.79 13.81
N CYS A 25 7.07 -3.15 13.77
CA CYS A 25 7.23 -1.70 13.90
C CYS A 25 7.08 -0.96 12.56
N PRO A 26 6.55 0.28 12.55
CA PRO A 26 6.53 1.15 11.36
C PRO A 26 7.89 1.86 11.16
N ASP A 27 8.97 1.08 11.11
CA ASP A 27 10.36 1.57 11.03
C ASP A 27 11.05 1.17 9.71
N ALA A 28 10.33 0.53 8.79
CA ALA A 28 10.85 0.13 7.48
C ALA A 28 9.92 0.58 6.36
N GLY A 29 10.49 0.86 5.19
CA GLY A 29 9.70 1.28 4.04
C GLY A 29 10.55 1.86 2.92
N GLY A 30 9.85 2.43 1.95
CA GLY A 30 10.41 3.03 0.75
C GLY A 30 9.30 3.44 -0.20
N ALA A 31 9.63 4.22 -1.21
CA ALA A 31 8.69 4.65 -2.23
C ALA A 31 9.26 4.44 -3.63
N SER A 32 8.40 4.37 -4.65
CA SER A 32 8.86 4.45 -6.04
C SER A 32 9.29 5.86 -6.38
N GLN A 33 10.30 6.00 -7.24
CA GLN A 33 10.61 7.29 -7.88
C GLN A 33 9.53 7.72 -8.90
N GLN A 34 8.69 6.78 -9.34
CA GLN A 34 7.58 7.07 -10.22
C GLN A 34 6.50 7.85 -9.45
N THR A 35 6.09 8.98 -10.01
CA THR A 35 5.02 9.83 -9.46
C THR A 35 3.86 9.88 -10.46
N VAL A 36 2.67 10.19 -9.95
CA VAL A 36 1.46 10.36 -10.76
C VAL A 36 1.12 11.84 -10.75
N ALA A 37 1.41 12.54 -11.85
CA ALA A 37 1.12 13.97 -11.97
C ALA A 37 -0.37 14.23 -12.23
N SER A 38 -1.03 13.39 -13.02
CA SER A 38 -2.46 13.43 -13.30
C SER A 38 -2.92 12.14 -13.97
N GLY A 39 -4.24 11.96 -14.06
CA GLY A 39 -4.86 10.85 -14.79
C GLY A 39 -4.98 9.57 -13.97
N ASN A 40 -5.15 8.46 -14.69
CA ASN A 40 -5.32 7.15 -14.06
C ASN A 40 -3.96 6.59 -13.65
N ALA A 41 -3.93 5.93 -12.50
CA ALA A 41 -2.74 5.27 -12.00
C ALA A 41 -3.12 4.11 -11.09
N SER A 42 -2.23 3.15 -10.92
CA SER A 42 -2.44 2.09 -9.94
C SER A 42 -1.14 1.64 -9.31
N LEU A 43 -1.25 1.19 -8.07
CA LEU A 43 -0.26 0.39 -7.39
C LEU A 43 -0.87 -0.99 -7.17
N GLU A 44 -0.13 -2.03 -7.55
CA GLU A 44 -0.52 -3.42 -7.41
C GLU A 44 0.61 -4.22 -6.76
N PHE A 45 0.27 -5.12 -5.85
CA PHE A 45 1.23 -5.98 -5.17
C PHE A 45 0.57 -7.29 -4.72
N THR A 46 1.39 -8.29 -4.44
CA THR A 46 0.94 -9.61 -3.97
C THR A 46 1.29 -9.80 -2.50
N ALA A 47 0.34 -10.29 -1.71
CA ALA A 47 0.62 -10.67 -0.33
C ALA A 47 1.51 -11.91 -0.29
N THR A 48 2.71 -11.80 0.28
CA THR A 48 3.67 -12.92 0.38
C THR A 48 3.47 -13.77 1.65
N GLY A 49 2.67 -13.29 2.59
CA GLY A 49 2.37 -13.95 3.85
C GLY A 49 1.22 -13.25 4.57
N VAL A 50 0.67 -13.91 5.59
CA VAL A 50 -0.50 -13.39 6.32
C VAL A 50 -0.14 -12.70 7.63
N ASN A 51 1.00 -13.03 8.24
CA ASN A 51 1.38 -12.53 9.57
C ASN A 51 2.10 -11.18 9.58
N PRO A 52 2.98 -10.85 8.60
CA PRO A 52 3.66 -9.56 8.60
C PRO A 52 2.65 -8.40 8.52
N LEU A 53 2.83 -7.39 9.37
CA LEU A 53 2.13 -6.12 9.22
C LEU A 53 2.71 -5.40 8.00
N LEU A 54 1.87 -5.19 6.98
CA LEU A 54 2.26 -4.50 5.76
C LEU A 54 1.28 -3.37 5.47
N PHE A 55 1.80 -2.19 5.14
CA PHE A 55 1.04 -1.12 4.51
C PHE A 55 1.61 -0.85 3.12
N ALA A 56 0.75 -0.77 2.12
CA ALA A 56 1.13 -0.43 0.75
C ALA A 56 0.03 0.40 0.09
N GLY A 57 0.41 1.45 -0.63
CA GLY A 57 -0.56 2.43 -1.08
C GLY A 57 0.01 3.62 -1.82
N LEU A 58 -0.86 4.62 -2.03
CA LEU A 58 -0.55 5.87 -2.71
C LEU A 58 -0.50 7.02 -1.70
N THR A 59 0.42 7.95 -1.94
CA THR A 59 0.51 9.20 -1.17
C THR A 59 0.91 10.37 -2.06
N GLY A 60 0.42 11.56 -1.74
CA GLY A 60 0.89 12.84 -2.29
C GLY A 60 1.79 13.62 -1.31
N GLY A 61 2.03 13.06 -0.11
CA GLY A 61 2.79 13.71 0.96
C GLY A 61 4.24 13.27 1.04
N ALA A 62 4.90 13.66 2.13
CA ALA A 62 6.28 13.24 2.42
C ALA A 62 6.38 11.72 2.60
N ILE A 63 7.43 11.12 2.04
CA ILE A 63 7.72 9.70 2.21
C ILE A 63 8.35 9.49 3.59
N THR A 64 7.64 8.76 4.45
CA THR A 64 8.08 8.39 5.80
C THR A 64 7.83 6.88 6.02
N THR A 65 8.35 6.33 7.10
CA THR A 65 8.03 4.94 7.51
C THR A 65 6.70 4.82 8.26
N SER A 66 6.05 5.95 8.60
CA SER A 66 4.76 5.94 9.28
C SER A 66 3.63 5.64 8.30
N ALA A 67 2.69 4.78 8.73
CA ALA A 67 1.46 4.50 8.00
C ALA A 67 0.57 5.74 7.83
N ASP A 68 0.67 6.73 8.71
CA ASP A 68 -0.09 8.00 8.61
C ASP A 68 0.30 8.80 7.36
N GLY A 69 1.51 8.58 6.84
CA GLY A 69 1.99 9.19 5.61
C GLY A 69 1.39 8.58 4.35
N ILE A 70 0.67 7.46 4.44
CA ILE A 70 0.05 6.79 3.28
C ILE A 70 -1.42 7.17 3.21
N ARG A 71 -1.77 7.95 2.17
CA ARG A 71 -3.11 8.53 2.04
C ARG A 71 -4.17 7.49 1.67
N PHE A 72 -3.82 6.54 0.81
CA PHE A 72 -4.72 5.47 0.36
C PHE A 72 -3.98 4.14 0.42
N ALA A 73 -4.31 3.29 1.40
CA ALA A 73 -3.52 2.11 1.71
C ALA A 73 -4.36 0.84 1.85
N TRP A 74 -3.76 -0.27 1.46
CA TRP A 74 -4.06 -1.57 2.03
C TRP A 74 -3.16 -1.79 3.25
N ARG A 75 -3.77 -2.21 4.36
CA ARG A 75 -3.08 -2.77 5.53
C ARG A 75 -3.35 -4.27 5.60
N LEU A 76 -2.31 -5.08 5.70
CA LEU A 76 -2.42 -6.53 5.78
C LEU A 76 -1.87 -7.01 7.11
N GLN A 77 -2.64 -7.80 7.85
CA GLN A 77 -2.15 -8.53 9.02
C GLN A 77 -3.13 -9.63 9.45
N GLY A 78 -2.62 -10.78 9.86
CA GLY A 78 -3.40 -11.87 10.46
C GLY A 78 -4.51 -12.40 9.56
N GLY A 79 -4.34 -12.36 8.23
CA GLY A 79 -5.37 -12.77 7.27
C GLY A 79 -6.47 -11.73 7.03
N TRP A 80 -6.33 -10.51 7.58
CA TRP A 80 -7.21 -9.38 7.30
C TRP A 80 -6.52 -8.30 6.48
N ALA A 81 -7.14 -7.95 5.35
CA ALA A 81 -6.77 -6.84 4.50
C ALA A 81 -7.74 -5.69 4.76
N GLU A 82 -7.24 -4.56 5.20
CA GLU A 82 -8.03 -3.38 5.53
C GLU A 82 -7.76 -2.26 4.54
N VAL A 83 -8.83 -1.58 4.14
CA VAL A 83 -8.73 -0.28 3.48
C VAL A 83 -8.52 0.80 4.54
N ARG A 84 -7.43 1.54 4.40
CA ARG A 84 -7.01 2.62 5.29
C ARG A 84 -6.83 3.90 4.48
N GLU A 85 -7.47 4.98 4.91
CA GLU A 85 -7.32 6.29 4.27
C GLU A 85 -6.76 7.31 5.27
N GLY A 86 -5.51 7.74 5.07
CA GLY A 86 -4.77 8.48 6.09
C GLY A 86 -4.73 7.71 7.41
N ASN A 87 -4.50 6.41 7.32
CA ASN A 87 -4.54 5.44 8.43
C ASN A 87 -5.92 5.26 9.14
N VAL A 88 -6.99 5.93 8.68
CA VAL A 88 -8.35 5.71 9.17
C VAL A 88 -8.96 4.48 8.52
N TYR A 89 -9.44 3.54 9.34
CA TYR A 89 -10.12 2.32 8.89
C TYR A 89 -11.41 2.64 8.12
N ARG A 90 -11.63 1.92 7.00
CA ARG A 90 -12.87 2.00 6.21
C ARG A 90 -13.64 0.67 6.21
N ILE A 91 -12.99 -0.38 5.74
CA ILE A 91 -13.55 -1.74 5.62
C ILE A 91 -12.39 -2.77 5.65
N ASN A 92 -12.71 -4.02 5.93
CA ASN A 92 -11.80 -5.16 5.78
C ASN A 92 -12.37 -6.26 4.88
N THR A 93 -11.48 -7.07 4.34
CA THR A 93 -11.75 -8.33 3.65
C THR A 93 -10.75 -9.39 4.15
N ALA A 94 -11.12 -10.66 4.09
CA ALA A 94 -10.21 -11.75 4.38
C ALA A 94 -9.21 -11.92 3.22
N PHE A 95 -7.99 -12.38 3.51
CA PHE A 95 -7.01 -12.68 2.49
C PHE A 95 -6.11 -13.85 2.87
N VAL A 96 -5.49 -14.43 1.85
CA VAL A 96 -4.43 -15.42 1.99
C VAL A 96 -3.17 -14.99 1.23
N ALA A 97 -2.04 -15.61 1.55
CA ALA A 97 -0.82 -15.42 0.76
C ALA A 97 -1.08 -15.81 -0.70
N GLY A 98 -0.60 -14.99 -1.64
CA GLY A 98 -0.86 -15.11 -3.07
C GLY A 98 -1.97 -14.17 -3.57
N ASP A 99 -2.82 -13.63 -2.70
CA ASP A 99 -3.80 -12.63 -3.11
C ASP A 99 -3.13 -11.35 -3.62
N GLN A 100 -3.68 -10.81 -4.70
CA GLN A 100 -3.24 -9.58 -5.32
C GLN A 100 -4.11 -8.42 -4.86
N PHE A 101 -3.47 -7.34 -4.44
CA PHE A 101 -4.11 -6.12 -3.99
C PHE A 101 -3.78 -4.97 -4.92
N ARG A 102 -4.78 -4.15 -5.23
CA ARG A 102 -4.61 -2.94 -6.03
C ARG A 102 -5.27 -1.74 -5.37
N VAL A 103 -4.59 -0.60 -5.44
CA VAL A 103 -5.15 0.75 -5.24
C VAL A 103 -5.06 1.47 -6.57
N SER A 104 -6.19 1.94 -7.10
CA SER A 104 -6.32 2.50 -8.44
C SER A 104 -6.95 3.89 -8.36
N ILE A 105 -6.42 4.86 -9.11
CA ILE A 105 -7.06 6.13 -9.41
C ILE A 105 -7.67 6.01 -10.80
N GLU A 106 -8.97 6.20 -10.88
CA GLU A 106 -9.75 6.01 -12.10
C GLU A 106 -10.71 7.18 -12.25
N THR A 107 -10.40 8.06 -13.20
CA THR A 107 -11.18 9.27 -13.49
C THR A 107 -11.40 10.12 -12.22
N GLY A 108 -10.34 10.26 -11.41
CA GLY A 108 -10.38 11.04 -10.16
C GLY A 108 -11.02 10.33 -8.96
N VAL A 109 -11.32 9.03 -9.07
CA VAL A 109 -11.87 8.22 -7.97
C VAL A 109 -10.88 7.14 -7.55
N VAL A 110 -10.60 7.02 -6.25
CA VAL A 110 -9.77 5.95 -5.71
C VAL A 110 -10.60 4.68 -5.51
N ARG A 111 -10.13 3.55 -6.05
CA ARG A 111 -10.77 2.23 -5.93
C ARG A 111 -9.78 1.17 -5.47
N TYR A 112 -10.27 0.25 -4.66
CA TYR A 112 -9.49 -0.81 -4.04
C TYR A 112 -9.97 -2.17 -4.55
N TYR A 113 -9.05 -2.99 -5.03
CA TYR A 113 -9.36 -4.30 -5.57
C TYR A 113 -8.56 -5.40 -4.87
N GLN A 114 -9.16 -6.58 -4.77
CA GLN A 114 -8.51 -7.84 -4.40
C GLN A 114 -8.78 -8.84 -5.53
N ASN A 115 -7.73 -9.42 -6.12
CA ASN A 115 -7.82 -10.37 -7.24
C ASN A 115 -8.73 -9.87 -8.38
N GLY A 116 -8.61 -8.57 -8.71
CA GLY A 116 -9.42 -7.89 -9.72
C GLY A 116 -10.87 -7.57 -9.32
N THR A 117 -11.34 -8.04 -8.17
CA THR A 117 -12.69 -7.74 -7.64
C THR A 117 -12.68 -6.43 -6.87
N LEU A 118 -13.64 -5.53 -7.16
CA LEU A 118 -13.78 -4.26 -6.44
C LEU A 118 -14.24 -4.51 -5.00
N ILE A 119 -13.43 -4.09 -4.03
CA ILE A 119 -13.74 -4.21 -2.59
C ILE A 119 -14.30 -2.90 -2.04
N TYR A 120 -13.75 -1.76 -2.48
CA TYR A 120 -14.14 -0.46 -1.94
C TYR A 120 -13.92 0.67 -2.95
N THR A 121 -14.86 1.61 -2.99
CA THR A 121 -14.73 2.89 -3.71
C THR A 121 -14.61 4.01 -2.68
N SER A 122 -13.55 4.80 -2.78
CA SER A 122 -13.31 5.92 -1.88
C SER A 122 -14.31 7.05 -2.10
N GLY A 123 -14.75 7.67 -1.00
CA GLY A 123 -15.43 8.97 -1.02
C GLY A 123 -14.47 10.16 -1.01
N VAL A 124 -13.15 9.92 -0.98
CA VAL A 124 -12.11 10.95 -0.91
C VAL A 124 -11.41 11.06 -2.25
N ALA A 125 -11.33 12.27 -2.80
CA ALA A 125 -10.60 12.52 -4.03
C ALA A 125 -9.08 12.34 -3.82
N PRO A 126 -8.36 11.81 -4.83
CA PRO A 126 -6.91 11.77 -4.82
C PRO A 126 -6.38 13.19 -5.00
N THR A 127 -5.61 13.65 -4.01
CA THR A 127 -4.99 14.98 -3.93
C THR A 127 -3.54 14.83 -3.56
#